data_AF-A0A9P7D7W5-F1
#
_entry.id   AF-A0A9P7D7W5-F1
#
_cell.length_a   1.000
_cell.length_b   1.000
_cell.length_c   1.000
_cell.angle_alpha   90.00
_cell.angle_beta   90.00
_cell.angle_gamma   90.00
#
_symmetry.space_group_name_H-M   'P 1'
#
loop_
_entity.id
_entity.type
_entity.pdbx_description
1 polymer ?
#
loop_
_entity_poly.entity_id
_entity_poly.type
_entity_poly.pdbx_seq_one_letter_code
_entity_poly.pdbx_strand_id
1 'polypeptide(L)'
;MLVVDLMHECELGTWKALFTHLIRLLYALPGGSRLVATLDNRFRQVLTFGNGVIRRFANNTSEMKRLAARDFEDILQCSIPVFEGLFPTDHDAIIQSLLYQFAQWHALAKLRIHSESTLTLFEDTFKKLCQKL
;
A
#
# COMPACT_ATOMS: atom_id res chain seq x y z
N MET A 1 -1.53 -22.10 -19.08
CA MET A 1 -1.32 -21.56 -17.73
C MET A 1 -1.79 -20.12 -17.74
N LEU A 2 -2.87 -19.80 -17.03
CA LEU A 2 -3.33 -18.41 -16.91
C LEU A 2 -2.25 -17.63 -16.15
N VAL A 3 -1.71 -16.59 -16.78
CA VAL A 3 -0.80 -15.66 -16.11
C VAL A 3 -1.63 -14.95 -15.05
N VAL A 4 -1.25 -15.09 -13.79
CA VAL A 4 -1.91 -14.42 -12.65
C VAL A 4 -1.90 -12.92 -12.92
N ASP A 5 -3.08 -12.31 -12.97
CA ASP A 5 -3.19 -10.88 -13.16
C ASP A 5 -3.01 -10.17 -11.81
N LEU A 6 -1.78 -9.76 -11.54
CA LEU A 6 -1.42 -9.08 -10.29
C LEU A 6 -2.23 -7.78 -10.08
N MET A 7 -2.62 -7.10 -11.16
CA MET A 7 -3.39 -5.86 -11.07
C MET A 7 -4.81 -6.14 -10.54
N HIS A 8 -5.45 -7.21 -11.01
CA HIS A 8 -6.79 -7.57 -10.54
C HIS A 8 -6.78 -8.31 -9.21
N GLU A 9 -5.92 -9.32 -9.05
CA GLU A 9 -5.95 -10.19 -7.89
C GLU A 9 -5.30 -9.55 -6.65
N CYS A 10 -4.18 -8.83 -6.84
CA CYS A 10 -3.47 -8.22 -5.73
C CYS A 10 -3.84 -6.74 -5.56
N GLU A 11 -3.62 -5.89 -6.56
CA GLU A 11 -3.75 -4.43 -6.39
C GLU A 11 -5.21 -4.04 -6.11
N LEU A 12 -6.14 -4.51 -6.93
CA LEU A 12 -7.57 -4.28 -6.75
C LEU A 12 -8.20 -5.20 -5.69
N GLY A 13 -7.63 -6.39 -5.47
CA GLY A 13 -8.11 -7.38 -4.52
C GLY A 13 -7.52 -7.18 -3.12
N THR A 14 -6.41 -7.87 -2.84
CA THR A 14 -5.80 -7.94 -1.51
C THR A 14 -5.38 -6.58 -0.97
N TRP A 15 -4.69 -5.76 -1.76
CA TRP A 15 -4.21 -4.46 -1.32
C TRP A 15 -5.36 -3.51 -1.00
N LYS A 16 -6.36 -3.40 -1.88
CA LYS A 16 -7.56 -2.60 -1.60
C LYS A 16 -8.24 -3.03 -0.31
N ALA A 17 -8.36 -4.33 -0.05
CA ALA A 17 -8.95 -4.84 1.18
C ALA A 17 -8.14 -4.43 2.41
N LEU A 18 -6.81 -4.57 2.36
CA LEU A 18 -5.90 -4.13 3.41
C LEU A 18 -5.99 -2.62 3.65
N PHE A 19 -5.90 -1.81 2.60
CA PHE A 19 -5.99 -0.36 2.67
C PHE A 19 -7.34 0.10 3.27
N THR A 20 -8.44 -0.53 2.85
CA THR A 20 -9.77 -0.30 3.45
C THR A 20 -9.76 -0.60 4.95
N HIS A 21 -9.11 -1.68 5.36
CA HIS A 21 -9.00 -2.05 6.77
C HIS A 21 -8.17 -1.04 7.57
N LEU A 22 -7.03 -0.59 7.04
CA LEU A 22 -6.20 0.45 7.68
C LEU A 22 -6.97 1.76 7.89
N ILE A 23 -7.77 2.19 6.91
CA ILE A 23 -8.63 3.37 7.04
C ILE A 23 -9.67 3.17 8.14
N ARG A 24 -10.29 1.99 8.23
CA ARG A 24 -11.24 1.68 9.31
C ARG A 24 -10.59 1.72 10.68
N LEU A 25 -9.35 1.22 10.81
CA LEU A 25 -8.58 1.32 12.06
C LEU A 25 -8.31 2.79 12.42
N LEU A 26 -7.94 3.64 11.45
CA LEU A 26 -7.78 5.07 11.70
C LEU A 26 -9.06 5.72 12.20
N TYR A 27 -10.22 5.39 11.62
CA TYR A 27 -11.51 5.89 12.11
C TYR A 27 -11.85 5.42 13.52
N ALA A 28 -11.41 4.24 13.93
CA ALA A 28 -11.65 3.69 15.27
C ALA A 28 -10.77 4.33 16.36
N LEU A 29 -9.67 5.00 16.00
CA LEU A 29 -8.82 5.71 16.94
C LEU A 29 -9.46 7.00 17.48
N PRO A 30 -9.03 7.48 18.67
CA PRO A 30 -9.45 8.77 19.18
C PRO A 30 -9.13 9.91 18.20
N GLY A 31 -10.15 10.65 17.76
CA GLY A 31 -9.98 11.69 16.74
C GLY A 31 -9.80 11.16 15.31
N GLY A 32 -10.27 9.94 15.02
CA GLY A 32 -10.09 9.25 13.75
C GLY A 32 -10.45 10.07 12.51
N SER A 33 -11.51 10.89 12.54
CA SER A 33 -11.85 11.79 11.42
C SER A 33 -10.72 12.76 11.07
N ARG A 34 -9.98 13.27 12.07
CA ARG A 34 -8.82 14.14 11.88
C ARG A 34 -7.62 13.37 11.34
N LEU A 35 -7.41 12.12 11.79
CA LEU A 35 -6.34 11.26 11.30
C LEU A 35 -6.55 10.91 9.81
N VAL A 36 -7.77 10.56 9.43
CA VAL A 36 -8.10 10.27 8.02
C VAL A 36 -7.95 11.53 7.16
N ALA A 37 -8.41 12.70 7.64
CA ALA A 37 -8.17 13.97 6.94
C ALA A 37 -6.68 14.30 6.79
N THR A 38 -5.85 13.93 7.77
CA THR A 38 -4.39 14.08 7.72
C THR A 38 -3.79 13.14 6.67
N LEU A 39 -4.24 11.88 6.62
CA LEU A 39 -3.86 10.92 5.59
C LEU A 39 -4.18 11.45 4.18
N ASP A 40 -5.38 11.96 3.96
CA ASP A 40 -5.78 12.52 2.66
C ASP A 40 -4.95 13.78 2.30
N ASN A 41 -4.65 14.62 3.30
CA ASN A 41 -3.77 15.76 3.09
C ASN A 41 -2.34 15.34 2.70
N ARG A 42 -1.80 14.31 3.34
CA ARG A 42 -0.47 13.77 3.00
C ARG A 42 -0.44 13.16 1.61
N PHE A 43 -1.46 12.40 1.20
CA PHE A 43 -1.57 11.92 -0.18
C PHE A 43 -1.57 13.08 -1.19
N ARG A 44 -2.31 14.15 -0.93
CA ARG A 44 -2.32 15.35 -1.79
C ARG A 44 -0.97 16.07 -1.89
N GLN A 45 -0.11 15.92 -0.88
CA GLN A 45 1.23 16.49 -0.84
C GLN A 45 2.28 15.63 -1.57
N VAL A 46 1.96 14.38 -1.92
CA VAL A 46 2.85 13.55 -2.73
C VAL A 46 3.03 14.19 -4.10
N LEU A 47 4.28 14.54 -4.41
CA LEU A 47 4.65 15.09 -5.70
C LEU A 47 4.57 14.00 -6.78
N THR A 48 4.27 14.41 -8.01
CA THR A 48 4.35 13.52 -9.17
C THR A 48 5.80 13.08 -9.39
N PHE A 49 6.01 11.79 -9.66
CA PHE A 49 7.34 11.21 -9.86
C PHE A 49 7.36 10.21 -11.02
N GLY A 50 8.55 9.92 -11.56
CA GLY A 50 8.75 8.87 -12.54
C GLY A 50 8.12 9.14 -13.91
N ASN A 51 8.14 10.39 -14.38
CA ASN A 51 7.56 10.80 -15.68
C ASN A 51 6.08 10.37 -15.86
N GLY A 52 5.27 10.57 -14.82
CA GLY A 52 3.83 10.28 -14.85
C GLY A 52 3.45 8.86 -14.43
N VAL A 53 4.39 8.09 -13.87
CA VAL A 53 4.10 6.85 -13.11
C VAL A 53 3.26 7.21 -11.89
N ILE A 54 3.82 7.95 -10.93
CA ILE A 54 3.06 8.48 -9.79
C ILE A 54 2.39 9.79 -10.21
N ARG A 55 1.06 9.78 -10.21
CA ARG A 55 0.23 10.95 -10.53
C ARG A 55 -0.24 11.66 -9.27
N ARG A 56 -0.77 12.88 -9.46
CA ARG A 56 -1.30 13.69 -8.37
C ARG A 56 -2.57 13.05 -7.77
N PHE A 57 -2.57 12.82 -6.46
CA PHE A 57 -3.78 12.44 -5.71
C PHE A 57 -4.63 13.68 -5.47
N ALA A 58 -5.64 13.93 -6.32
CA ALA A 58 -6.46 15.15 -6.23
C ALA A 58 -7.63 15.03 -5.25
N ASN A 59 -8.25 13.85 -5.19
CA ASN A 59 -9.40 13.57 -4.32
C ASN A 59 -8.94 12.96 -2.98
N ASN A 60 -9.87 12.81 -2.03
CA ASN A 60 -9.62 12.04 -0.82
C ASN A 60 -9.35 10.57 -1.19
N THR A 61 -8.11 10.13 -1.01
CA THR A 61 -7.68 8.76 -1.27
C THR A 61 -8.40 7.78 -0.35
N SER A 62 -8.74 8.20 0.87
CA SER A 62 -9.47 7.41 1.86
C SER A 62 -10.87 6.96 1.39
N GLU A 63 -11.51 7.74 0.51
CA GLU A 63 -12.83 7.39 -0.03
C GLU A 63 -12.77 6.31 -1.11
N MET A 64 -11.60 6.14 -1.75
CA MET A 64 -11.37 5.18 -2.84
C MET A 64 -12.40 5.26 -3.99
N LYS A 65 -12.93 6.46 -4.26
CA LYS A 65 -13.94 6.69 -5.30
C LYS A 65 -13.27 7.01 -6.63
N ARG A 66 -13.86 6.49 -7.72
CA ARG A 66 -13.45 6.77 -9.11
C ARG A 66 -11.99 6.41 -9.40
N LEU A 67 -11.46 5.38 -8.75
CA LEU A 67 -10.11 4.87 -8.96
C LEU A 67 -10.11 3.73 -9.98
N ALA A 68 -9.14 3.74 -10.89
CA ALA A 68 -8.78 2.60 -11.72
C ALA A 68 -7.82 1.67 -10.96
N ALA A 69 -7.63 0.44 -11.44
CA ALA A 69 -6.76 -0.53 -10.77
C ALA A 69 -5.31 -0.03 -10.61
N ARG A 70 -4.76 0.64 -11.63
CA ARG A 70 -3.45 1.32 -11.58
C ARG A 70 -3.32 2.34 -10.45
N ASP A 71 -4.41 2.97 -10.01
CA ASP A 71 -4.32 3.97 -8.96
C ASP A 71 -4.12 3.30 -7.59
N PHE A 72 -4.56 2.04 -7.42
CA PHE A 72 -4.27 1.27 -6.21
C PHE A 72 -2.79 0.92 -6.08
N GLU A 73 -2.11 0.66 -7.20
CA GLU A 73 -0.65 0.53 -7.23
C GLU A 73 0.04 1.83 -6.77
N ASP A 74 -0.34 2.97 -7.35
CA ASP A 74 0.22 4.28 -6.97
C ASP A 74 0.01 4.56 -5.47
N ILE A 75 -1.17 4.21 -4.93
CA ILE A 75 -1.47 4.32 -3.50
C ILE A 75 -0.54 3.42 -2.67
N LEU A 76 -0.32 2.16 -3.07
CA LEU A 76 0.58 1.25 -2.36
C LEU A 76 2.01 1.82 -2.30
N GLN A 77 2.53 2.25 -3.44
CA GLN A 77 3.90 2.79 -3.55
C GLN A 77 4.13 4.02 -2.67
N CYS A 78 3.08 4.82 -2.43
CA CYS A 78 3.16 6.03 -1.61
C CYS A 78 2.69 5.84 -0.15
N SER A 79 2.25 4.64 0.25
CA SER A 79 1.59 4.45 1.54
C SER A 79 2.53 4.58 2.75
N ILE A 80 3.76 4.08 2.66
CA ILE A 80 4.72 4.07 3.79
C ILE A 80 4.87 5.47 4.43
N PRO A 81 5.34 6.52 3.70
CA PRO A 81 5.49 7.86 4.27
C PRO A 81 4.16 8.54 4.61
N VAL A 82 3.06 8.15 3.95
CA VAL A 82 1.74 8.74 4.24
C VAL A 82 1.22 8.26 5.60
N PHE A 83 1.43 6.98 5.93
CA PHE A 83 0.97 6.38 7.17
C PHE A 83 1.86 6.66 8.39
N GLU A 84 3.08 7.18 8.20
CA GLU A 84 4.08 7.35 9.26
C GLU A 84 3.58 8.25 10.40
N GLY A 85 3.55 7.72 11.62
CA GLY A 85 3.08 8.44 12.81
C GLY A 85 1.57 8.76 12.82
N LEU A 86 0.76 8.06 12.01
CA LEU A 86 -0.70 8.18 12.11
C LEU A 86 -1.29 7.29 13.21
N PHE A 87 -0.57 6.24 13.60
CA PHE A 87 -0.97 5.33 14.66
C PHE A 87 -0.21 5.65 15.96
N PRO A 88 -0.72 5.22 17.13
CA PRO A 88 0.07 5.22 18.36
C PRO A 88 1.37 4.45 18.17
N THR A 89 2.44 4.84 18.87
CA THR A 89 3.79 4.30 18.69
C THR A 89 3.86 2.77 18.72
N ASP A 90 3.08 2.13 19.60
CA ASP A 90 3.03 0.66 19.71
C ASP A 90 2.49 -0.04 18.47
N HIS A 91 1.64 0.65 17.69
CA HIS A 91 1.02 0.11 16.47
C HIS A 91 1.66 0.66 15.20
N ASP A 92 2.20 1.87 15.22
CA ASP A 92 2.77 2.52 14.04
C ASP A 92 3.92 1.70 13.45
N ALA A 93 4.83 1.20 14.29
CA ALA A 93 5.94 0.34 13.85
C ALA A 93 5.44 -0.94 13.16
N ILE A 94 4.33 -1.53 13.62
CA ILE A 94 3.72 -2.73 13.04
C ILE A 94 3.11 -2.39 11.67
N ILE A 95 2.37 -1.28 11.58
CA ILE A 95 1.76 -0.84 10.31
C ILE A 95 2.84 -0.48 9.28
N GLN A 96 3.90 0.24 9.69
CA GLN A 96 5.03 0.58 8.82
C GLN A 96 5.75 -0.68 8.32
N SER A 97 5.97 -1.66 9.21
CA SER A 97 6.57 -2.94 8.82
C SER A 97 5.69 -3.71 7.84
N LEU A 98 4.38 -3.73 8.06
CA LEU A 98 3.41 -4.39 7.17
C LEU A 98 3.40 -3.74 5.78
N LEU A 99 3.32 -2.40 5.72
CA LEU A 99 3.33 -1.65 4.46
C LEU A 99 4.65 -1.86 3.70
N TYR A 100 5.78 -1.86 4.40
CA TYR A 100 7.09 -2.14 3.82
C TYR A 100 7.16 -3.55 3.24
N GLN A 101 6.77 -4.57 4.00
CA GLN A 101 6.80 -5.97 3.56
C GLN A 101 5.88 -6.20 2.35
N PHE A 102 4.67 -5.64 2.38
CA PHE A 102 3.73 -5.74 1.28
C PHE A 102 4.27 -5.05 0.01
N ALA A 103 4.81 -3.82 0.14
CA ALA A 103 5.40 -3.09 -0.97
C ALA A 103 6.63 -3.80 -1.56
N GLN A 104 7.48 -4.39 -0.70
CA GLN A 104 8.65 -5.15 -1.12
C GLN A 104 8.23 -6.41 -1.90
N TRP A 105 7.28 -7.18 -1.38
CA TRP A 105 6.75 -8.36 -2.06
C TRP A 105 6.10 -7.98 -3.41
N HIS A 106 5.29 -6.92 -3.44
CA HIS A 106 4.64 -6.43 -4.66
C HIS A 106 5.66 -5.98 -5.72
N ALA A 107 6.70 -5.24 -5.31
CA ALA A 107 7.77 -4.82 -6.22
C ALA A 107 8.52 -6.01 -6.83
N LEU A 108 8.79 -7.06 -6.04
CA LEU A 108 9.40 -8.28 -6.52
C LEU A 108 8.49 -9.03 -7.49
N ALA A 109 7.18 -9.10 -7.19
CA ALA A 109 6.19 -9.72 -8.05
C ALA A 109 6.08 -9.04 -9.43
N LYS A 110 6.32 -7.72 -9.52
CA LYS A 110 6.25 -6.95 -10.77
C LYS A 110 7.54 -6.90 -11.58
N LEU A 111 8.61 -7.54 -11.13
CA LEU A 111 9.84 -7.58 -11.90
C LEU A 111 9.59 -8.24 -13.26
N ARG A 112 10.03 -7.58 -14.34
CA ARG A 112 9.91 -8.13 -15.70
C ARG A 112 10.91 -9.24 -15.98
N ILE A 113 11.98 -9.31 -15.19
CA ILE A 113 13.04 -10.31 -15.28
C ILE A 113 13.32 -10.79 -13.86
N HIS A 114 13.24 -12.09 -13.66
CA HIS A 114 13.61 -12.74 -12.42
C HIS A 114 14.96 -13.45 -12.59
N SER A 115 15.82 -13.30 -11.60
CA SER A 115 16.97 -14.17 -11.34
C SER A 115 16.67 -15.11 -10.17
N GLU A 116 17.48 -16.15 -9.98
CA GLU A 116 17.38 -17.03 -8.81
C GLU A 116 17.35 -16.24 -7.50
N SER A 117 18.23 -15.24 -7.35
CA SER A 117 18.26 -14.39 -6.15
C SER A 117 16.96 -13.63 -5.90
N THR A 118 16.33 -13.09 -6.95
CA THR A 118 15.06 -12.37 -6.81
C THR A 118 13.88 -13.31 -6.54
N LEU A 119 13.93 -14.55 -7.03
CA LEU A 119 12.92 -15.57 -6.73
C LEU A 119 13.03 -16.02 -5.28
N THR A 120 14.24 -16.27 -4.77
CA THR A 120 14.46 -16.57 -3.35
C THR A 120 13.94 -15.44 -2.48
N LEU A 121 14.25 -14.19 -2.82
CA LEU A 121 13.76 -13.03 -2.07
C LEU A 121 12.23 -12.91 -2.15
N PHE A 122 11.61 -13.19 -3.31
CA PHE A 122 10.17 -13.19 -3.47
C PHE A 122 9.48 -14.23 -2.58
N GLU A 123 10.02 -15.45 -2.52
CA GLU A 123 9.49 -16.51 -1.64
C GLU A 123 9.65 -16.15 -0.16
N ASP A 124 10.81 -15.61 0.23
CA ASP A 124 11.08 -15.25 1.62
C ASP A 124 10.23 -14.08 2.11
N THR A 125 10.01 -13.08 1.25
CA THR A 125 9.12 -11.95 1.54
C THR A 125 7.67 -12.39 1.65
N PHE A 126 7.22 -13.31 0.79
CA PHE A 126 5.90 -13.92 0.90
C PHE A 126 5.71 -14.70 2.21
N LYS A 127 6.70 -15.52 2.60
CA LYS A 127 6.67 -16.25 3.88
C LYS A 127 6.56 -15.30 5.07
N LYS A 128 7.31 -14.20 5.07
CA LYS A 128 7.24 -13.18 6.14
C LYS A 128 5.86 -12.52 6.20
N LEU A 129 5.28 -12.17 5.04
CA LEU A 129 3.97 -11.55 4.97
C LEU A 129 2.84 -12.48 5.44
N CYS A 130 2.98 -13.78 5.20
CA CYS A 130 1.99 -14.80 5.57
C CYS A 130 2.20 -15.39 6.98
N GLN A 131 3.34 -15.15 7.62
CA GLN A 131 3.55 -15.58 9.00
C GLN A 131 2.55 -14.83 9.88
N LYS A 132 1.79 -15.58 10.69
CA LYS A 132 1.03 -14.99 11.79
C LYS A 132 2.01 -14.24 12.68
N LEU A 133 1.79 -12.94 12.85
CA LEU A 133 2.32 -12.17 13.98
C LEU A 133 1.91 -12.85 15.29
#